data_AF-A0AAV8X0D5-F1
#
_entry.id   AF-A0AAV8X0D5-F1
#
_cell.length_a   1.000
_cell.length_b   1.000
_cell.length_c   1.000
_cell.angle_alpha   90.00
_cell.angle_beta   90.00
_cell.angle_gamma   90.00
#
_symmetry.space_group_name_H-M   'P 1'
#
loop_
_entity.id
_entity.type
_entity.pdbx_description
1 polymer ?
#
loop_
_entity_poly.entity_id
_entity_poly.type
_entity_poly.pdbx_seq_one_letter_code
_entity_poly.pdbx_strand_id
1 'polypeptide(L)'
;MQQKMTSLKNRERILEAIDQLRRRKARPDIQRICNYLFRRFAINSAEARTDLEWCVANNVVLKVEYKGSISYRNAAKKVRANETT
;
A
#
# COMPACT_ATOMS: atom_id res chain seq x y z
N MET A 1 14.41 -12.05 -23.50
CA MET A 1 14.36 -11.13 -22.34
C MET A 1 13.10 -11.46 -21.52
N GLN A 2 13.22 -12.33 -20.52
CA GLN A 2 12.18 -12.68 -19.53
C GLN A 2 12.04 -11.51 -18.51
N GLN A 3 10.91 -11.09 -17.91
CA GLN A 3 9.47 -11.38 -18.02
C GLN A 3 8.66 -10.12 -17.61
N LYS A 4 7.54 -9.87 -18.31
CA LYS A 4 6.39 -9.10 -17.83
C LYS A 4 5.53 -10.03 -16.94
N MET A 5 5.69 -9.98 -15.63
CA MET A 5 4.71 -10.46 -14.62
C MET A 5 5.04 -9.79 -13.27
N THR A 6 4.85 -8.48 -13.15
CA THR A 6 5.23 -7.74 -11.93
C THR A 6 4.12 -7.62 -10.89
N SER A 7 2.88 -7.96 -11.22
CA SER A 7 1.74 -7.48 -10.43
C SER A 7 1.42 -8.21 -9.11
N LEU A 8 2.13 -9.28 -8.77
CA LEU A 8 1.94 -9.99 -7.48
C LEU A 8 3.16 -9.94 -6.57
N LYS A 9 4.35 -9.63 -7.11
CA LYS A 9 5.63 -9.93 -6.45
C LYS A 9 5.74 -9.26 -5.07
N ASN A 10 5.20 -8.05 -4.94
CA ASN A 10 5.33 -7.26 -3.73
C ASN A 10 4.00 -6.98 -3.00
N ARG A 11 2.90 -7.68 -3.35
CA ARG A 11 1.58 -7.49 -2.73
C ARG A 11 1.62 -7.51 -1.21
N GLU A 12 2.16 -8.59 -0.63
CA GLU A 12 2.23 -8.76 0.82
C GLU A 12 3.11 -7.70 1.49
N ARG A 13 4.19 -7.29 0.82
CA ARG A 13 5.10 -6.23 1.29
C ARG A 13 4.41 -4.87 1.30
N ILE A 14 3.57 -4.58 0.30
CA ILE A 14 2.75 -3.36 0.25
C ILE A 14 1.73 -3.34 1.40
N LEU A 15 1.02 -4.45 1.61
CA LEU A 15 0.06 -4.57 2.71
C LEU A 15 0.75 -4.41 4.07
N GLU A 16 1.92 -5.03 4.24
CA GLU A 16 2.74 -4.85 5.42
C GLU A 16 3.16 -3.39 5.61
N ALA A 17 3.64 -2.72 4.56
CA ALA A 17 4.03 -1.30 4.62
C ALA A 17 2.87 -0.42 5.09
N ILE A 18 1.68 -0.61 4.50
CA ILE A 18 0.46 0.13 4.87
C ILE A 18 0.10 -0.12 6.34
N ASP A 19 0.09 -1.38 6.77
CA ASP A 19 -0.29 -1.73 8.13
C ASP A 19 0.72 -1.23 9.17
N GLN A 20 2.02 -1.29 8.86
CA GLN A 20 3.06 -0.75 9.73
C GLN A 20 3.01 0.77 9.82
N LEU A 21 2.73 1.47 8.70
CA LEU A 21 2.51 2.91 8.69
C LEU A 21 1.31 3.30 9.58
N ARG A 22 0.19 2.59 9.45
CA ARG A 22 -0.99 2.80 10.30
C ARG A 22 -0.70 2.56 11.78
N ARG A 23 -0.02 1.45 12.12
CA ARG A 23 0.33 1.08 13.50
C ARG A 23 1.13 2.18 14.21
N ARG A 24 2.06 2.82 13.50
CA ARG A 24 2.86 3.94 14.02
C ARG A 24 2.21 5.32 13.83
N LYS A 25 0.92 5.38 13.49
CA LYS A 25 0.15 6.61 13.23
C LYS A 25 0.75 7.51 12.13
N ALA A 26 1.52 6.93 11.21
CA ALA A 26 2.01 7.62 10.02
C ALA A 26 1.01 7.43 8.87
N ARG A 27 0.79 8.48 8.07
CA ARG A 27 -0.07 8.41 6.89
C ARG A 27 0.52 7.41 5.88
N PRO A 28 -0.23 6.40 5.41
CA PRO A 28 0.22 5.55 4.33
C PRO A 28 0.01 6.27 2.99
N ASP A 29 0.94 7.15 2.62
CA ASP A 29 0.98 7.78 1.29
C ASP A 29 2.04 7.12 0.39
N ILE A 30 2.03 7.50 -0.88
CA ILE A 30 2.90 6.91 -1.90
C ILE A 30 4.39 7.02 -1.55
N GLN A 31 4.83 8.16 -1.01
CA GLN A 31 6.23 8.40 -0.68
C GLN A 31 6.66 7.54 0.51
N ARG A 32 5.82 7.48 1.56
CA ARG A 32 6.10 6.69 2.76
C ARG A 32 6.07 5.18 2.47
N ILE A 33 5.16 4.73 1.61
CA ILE A 33 5.12 3.33 1.16
C ILE A 33 6.37 3.00 0.36
N CYS A 34 6.74 3.81 -0.63
CA CYS A 34 7.95 3.59 -1.43
C CYS A 34 9.21 3.56 -0.55
N ASN A 35 9.36 4.54 0.36
CA ASN A 35 10.51 4.60 1.26
C ASN A 35 10.59 3.38 2.19
N TYR A 36 9.44 2.89 2.68
CA TYR A 36 9.40 1.69 3.49
C TYR A 36 9.88 0.46 2.70
N LEU A 37 9.34 0.28 1.48
CA LEU A 37 9.66 -0.85 0.62
C LEU A 37 11.13 -0.84 0.17
N PHE A 38 11.66 0.35 -0.13
CA PHE A 38 13.07 0.50 -0.46
C PHE A 38 13.98 0.12 0.71
N ARG A 39 13.74 0.68 1.89
CA ARG A 39 14.58 0.45 3.07
C ARG A 39 14.57 -1.00 3.56
N ARG A 40 13.43 -1.70 3.41
CA ARG A 40 13.27 -3.05 3.97
C ARG A 40 13.48 -4.17 2.95
N PHE A 41 13.19 -3.93 1.68
CA PHE A 41 13.17 -4.98 0.66
C PHE A 41 13.94 -4.61 -0.61
N ALA A 42 14.64 -3.47 -0.63
CA ALA A 42 15.36 -2.95 -1.80
C ALA A 42 14.48 -2.77 -3.06
N ILE A 43 13.18 -2.58 -2.87
CA ILE A 43 12.24 -2.32 -3.98
C ILE A 43 12.32 -0.85 -4.35
N ASN A 44 12.65 -0.56 -5.61
CA ASN A 44 12.76 0.80 -6.09
C ASN A 44 11.38 1.48 -6.20
N SER A 45 11.37 2.82 -6.24
CA SER A 45 10.11 3.58 -6.21
C SER A 45 9.24 3.42 -7.46
N ALA A 46 9.79 3.00 -8.61
CA ALA A 46 9.01 2.77 -9.82
C ALA A 46 8.23 1.45 -9.70
N GLU A 47 8.92 0.37 -9.34
CA GLU A 47 8.32 -0.94 -9.08
C GLU A 47 7.25 -0.85 -7.97
N ALA A 48 7.58 -0.20 -6.85
CA ALA A 48 6.63 0.00 -5.75
C ALA A 48 5.35 0.74 -6.17
N ARG A 49 5.46 1.74 -7.06
CA ARG A 49 4.32 2.50 -7.57
C ARG A 49 3.44 1.65 -8.48
N THR A 50 4.05 0.95 -9.43
CA THR A 50 3.34 0.06 -10.35
C THR A 50 2.56 -1.01 -9.58
N ASP A 51 3.20 -1.64 -8.58
CA ASP A 51 2.57 -2.71 -7.79
C ASP A 51 1.47 -2.15 -6.87
N LEU A 52 1.65 -0.95 -6.32
CA LEU A 52 0.63 -0.29 -5.51
C LEU A 52 -0.61 0.07 -6.33
N GLU A 53 -0.44 0.63 -7.53
CA GLU A 53 -1.57 0.94 -8.42
C GLU A 53 -2.28 -0.33 -8.89
N TRP A 54 -1.54 -1.42 -9.14
CA TRP A 54 -2.18 -2.72 -9.39
C TRP A 54 -3.00 -3.20 -8.19
N CYS A 55 -2.48 -3.06 -6.97
CA CYS A 55 -3.22 -3.41 -5.75
C CYS A 55 -4.51 -2.58 -5.60
N VAL A 56 -4.49 -1.31 -6.03
CA VAL A 56 -5.68 -0.45 -6.05
C VAL A 56 -6.68 -0.93 -7.10
N ALA A 57 -6.22 -1.16 -8.33
CA ALA A 57 -7.07 -1.66 -9.42
C ALA A 57 -7.75 -2.99 -9.10
N ASN A 58 -7.15 -3.82 -8.25
CA ASN A 58 -7.66 -5.14 -7.85
C ASN A 58 -8.33 -5.15 -6.46
N ASN A 59 -8.67 -4.00 -5.90
CA ASN A 59 -9.33 -3.87 -4.58
C ASN A 59 -8.57 -4.52 -3.41
N VAL A 60 -7.27 -4.75 -3.55
CA VAL A 60 -6.40 -5.22 -2.45
C VAL A 60 -6.07 -4.06 -1.51
N VAL A 61 -5.88 -2.88 -2.10
CA VAL A 61 -5.62 -1.62 -1.40
C VAL A 61 -6.67 -0.60 -1.81
N LEU A 62 -7.18 0.17 -0.86
CA LEU A 62 -8.10 1.26 -1.12
C LEU A 62 -7.35 2.59 -1.12
N LYS A 63 -7.44 3.32 -2.23
CA LYS A 63 -7.02 4.72 -2.33
C LYS A 63 -8.16 5.60 -1.84
N VAL A 64 -7.95 6.31 -0.73
CA VAL A 64 -8.97 7.19 -0.14
C VAL A 64 -8.42 8.57 0.08
N GLU A 65 -9.27 9.58 0.00
CA GLU A 65 -8.97 10.90 0.52
C GLU A 65 -9.29 10.96 2.01
N TYR A 66 -8.36 11.48 2.81
CA TYR A 66 -8.55 11.64 4.25
C TYR A 66 -7.85 12.90 4.74
N LYS A 67 -8.63 13.86 5.26
CA LYS A 67 -8.14 15.19 5.69
C LYS A 67 -7.35 15.88 4.57
N GLY A 68 -7.94 15.99 3.39
CA GLY A 68 -7.38 16.71 2.24
C GLY A 68 -6.13 16.08 1.62
N SER A 69 -5.86 14.79 1.84
CA SER A 69 -4.79 14.10 1.11
C SER A 69 -5.04 12.62 0.94
N ILE A 70 -4.40 12.04 -0.07
CA ILE A 70 -4.49 10.61 -0.38
C ILE A 70 -3.84 9.76 0.71
N SER A 71 -4.53 8.69 1.08
CA SER A 71 -4.06 7.63 1.96
C SER A 71 -4.44 6.27 1.37
N TYR A 72 -3.58 5.28 1.52
CA TYR A 72 -3.80 3.91 1.08
C TYR A 72 -4.17 3.04 2.29
N ARG A 73 -5.17 2.16 2.14
CA ARG A 73 -5.66 1.29 3.23
C ARG A 73 -5.71 -0.16 2.77
N ASN A 74 -5.32 -1.08 3.65
CA ASN A 74 -5.51 -2.52 3.43
C ASN A 74 -7.02 -2.81 3.38
N ALA A 75 -7.52 -3.30 2.23
CA ALA A 75 -8.95 -3.53 2.01
C ALA A 75 -9.52 -4.59 2.96
N ALA A 76 -8.76 -5.64 3.24
CA ALA A 76 -9.18 -6.74 4.13
C ALA A 76 -9.39 -6.29 5.59
N LYS A 77 -8.76 -5.18 6.00
CA LYS A 77 -8.86 -4.65 7.37
C LYS A 77 -9.89 -3.53 7.54
N LYS A 78 -10.63 -3.16 6.48
CA LYS A 78 -11.61 -2.06 6.54
C LYS A 78 -12.92 -2.43 7.23
N VAL A 79 -13.22 -3.73 7.40
CA VAL A 79 -14.55 -4.22 7.83
C VAL A 79 -14.86 -3.96 9.31
N ARG A 80 -13.88 -3.65 10.17
CA ARG A 80 -14.10 -3.54 11.63
C ARG A 80 -14.31 -2.13 12.20
N ALA A 81 -14.28 -1.07 11.37
CA ALA A 81 -14.25 0.31 11.87
C ALA A 81 -15.62 1.03 11.87
N ASN A 82 -16.71 0.34 11.51
CA ASN A 82 -18.06 0.92 11.48
C ASN A 82 -18.97 0.38 12.61
N GLU A 83 -18.44 -0.33 13.61
CA GLU A 83 -19.19 -0.82 14.79
C GLU A 83 -18.91 -0.01 16.07
N THR A 84 -18.86 1.32 15.97
CA THR A 84 -18.96 2.14 17.18
C THR A 84 -19.78 3.39 16.85
N THR A 85 -21.09 3.22 17.08
CA THR A 85 -22.07 4.29 17.32
C THR A 85 -21.65 5.10 18.55
#